data_AF-A0A1L3GJJ8-F1
#
_entry.id   AF-A0A1L3GJJ8-F1
#
_cell.length_a   1.000
_cell.length_b   1.000
_cell.length_c   1.000
_cell.angle_alpha   90.00
_cell.angle_beta   90.00
_cell.angle_gamma   90.00
#
_symmetry.space_group_name_H-M   'P 1'
#
loop_
_entity.id
_entity.type
_entity.pdbx_description
1 polymer ?
#
loop_
_entity_poly.entity_id
_entity_poly.type
_entity_poly.pdbx_seq_one_letter_code
_entity_poly.pdbx_strand_id
1 'polypeptide(L)'
;MHKPFLSIAAIPVLVFLASGCISRSEFQRKTDEAQHFAALSQSLEQDYAKLLEQQKQTALRYDEMAGQLEDARSALTALRNEKLRAKADIERLEGILAERGHETGKAMTELRQAVDRLEEEKRAITEQLQQEKLARQARIAELKTTYDALVGKLENEIRRGEITITDLQGRLTVNLVERILFDSGQAEIKPAGLGVLRRVGSVLKQAAGKTIRVEGHTDNVPISPRLKKIYPSNWELSTARAASVVHFLQESLGIAGERLAVCGFGPYQPAASNATAQGRAQNRRIRIILTTVDENPGKTP
;
A
#
# COMPACT_ATOMS: atom_id res chain seq x y z
N MET A 1 104.48 51.62 -7.29
CA MET A 1 104.87 52.90 -7.91
C MET A 1 104.66 53.98 -6.85
N HIS A 2 105.68 54.36 -6.06
CA HIS A 2 106.60 55.48 -6.32
C HIS A 2 105.90 56.79 -6.71
N LYS A 3 105.66 57.64 -5.68
CA LYS A 3 105.86 59.12 -5.52
C LYS A 3 106.06 59.99 -6.79
N PRO A 4 105.69 61.31 -6.80
CA PRO A 4 106.22 62.25 -5.79
C PRO A 4 105.44 63.54 -5.41
N PHE A 5 105.94 64.12 -4.31
CA PHE A 5 106.10 65.54 -3.92
C PHE A 5 105.40 66.66 -4.71
N LEU A 6 104.87 67.64 -3.96
CA LEU A 6 105.41 69.00 -3.99
C LEU A 6 105.19 69.73 -2.65
N SER A 7 106.26 70.33 -2.15
CA SER A 7 106.34 71.27 -1.02
C SER A 7 106.56 72.68 -1.59
N ILE A 8 106.66 73.70 -0.71
CA ILE A 8 107.02 75.14 -0.95
C ILE A 8 105.78 76.04 -1.17
N ALA A 9 105.56 77.17 -0.51
CA ALA A 9 106.34 78.01 0.41
C ALA A 9 105.39 78.81 1.32
N ALA A 10 105.86 79.12 2.53
CA ALA A 10 105.36 80.21 3.35
C ALA A 10 105.77 81.56 2.71
N ILE A 11 104.81 82.45 2.49
CA ILE A 11 105.05 83.87 2.20
C ILE A 11 104.32 84.68 3.28
N PRO A 12 105.02 85.50 4.09
CA PRO A 12 104.37 86.36 5.04
C PRO A 12 103.86 87.60 4.29
N VAL A 13 102.55 87.71 4.09
CA VAL A 13 101.97 88.95 3.56
C VAL A 13 101.58 89.84 4.74
N LEU A 14 102.34 90.93 4.83
CA LEU A 14 102.17 92.10 5.67
C LEU A 14 100.70 92.50 5.85
N VAL A 15 100.30 92.65 7.10
CA VAL A 15 99.08 93.34 7.54
C VAL A 15 99.19 94.82 7.13
N PHE A 16 98.42 95.24 6.14
CA PHE A 16 98.09 96.65 5.89
C PHE A 16 96.71 96.93 6.51
N LEU A 17 96.71 97.51 7.72
CA LEU A 17 95.52 98.11 8.32
C LEU A 17 95.23 99.44 7.60
N ALA A 18 94.49 99.39 6.50
CA ALA A 18 93.92 100.58 5.87
C ALA A 18 92.56 100.89 6.51
N SER A 19 92.57 101.81 7.48
CA SER A 19 91.37 102.36 8.13
C SER A 19 90.67 103.34 7.18
N GLY A 20 89.75 102.84 6.35
CA GLY A 20 88.83 103.68 5.58
C GLY A 20 87.65 104.15 6.45
N CYS A 21 87.59 105.43 6.79
CA CYS A 21 86.47 106.02 7.53
C CYS A 21 85.26 106.23 6.59
N ILE A 22 84.27 105.34 6.68
CA ILE A 22 82.92 105.50 6.07
C ILE A 22 82.09 106.47 6.93
N SER A 23 81.19 107.25 6.31
CA SER A 23 80.28 108.13 7.07
C SER A 23 79.30 107.31 7.92
N ARG A 24 79.02 107.75 9.15
CA ARG A 24 78.20 107.00 10.13
C ARG A 24 76.81 106.61 9.57
N SER A 25 76.20 107.49 8.77
CA SER A 25 74.89 107.26 8.14
C SER A 25 74.93 106.19 7.05
N GLU A 26 76.00 106.13 6.26
CA GLU A 26 76.16 105.14 5.19
C GLU A 26 76.50 103.75 5.74
N PHE A 27 77.29 103.68 6.81
CA PHE A 27 77.51 102.46 7.57
C PHE A 27 76.20 101.94 8.20
N GLN A 28 75.40 102.83 8.80
CA GLN A 28 74.09 102.46 9.35
C GLN A 28 73.13 101.92 8.28
N ARG A 29 72.99 102.61 7.13
CA ARG A 29 72.13 102.12 6.03
C ARG A 29 72.55 100.74 5.53
N LYS A 30 73.86 100.51 5.35
CA LYS A 30 74.36 99.19 4.92
C LYS A 30 74.19 98.11 5.98
N THR A 31 74.23 98.48 7.26
CA THR A 31 73.93 97.58 8.38
C THR A 31 72.44 97.22 8.40
N ASP A 32 71.55 98.19 8.19
CA ASP A 32 70.10 97.96 8.15
C ASP A 32 69.69 97.11 6.92
N GLU A 33 70.28 97.37 5.75
CA GLU A 33 70.11 96.52 4.56
C GLU A 33 70.58 95.08 4.84
N ALA A 34 71.76 94.90 5.46
CA ALA A 34 72.28 93.59 5.81
C ALA A 34 71.39 92.86 6.83
N GLN A 35 70.86 93.57 7.84
CA GLN A 35 69.89 93.03 8.80
C GLN A 35 68.57 92.65 8.13
N HIS A 36 68.09 93.45 7.17
CA HIS A 36 66.88 93.15 6.40
C HIS A 36 67.06 91.90 5.52
N PHE A 37 68.18 91.78 4.81
CA PHE A 37 68.48 90.59 4.02
C PHE A 37 68.67 89.34 4.89
N ALA A 38 69.29 89.47 6.07
CA ALA A 38 69.40 88.38 7.02
C ALA A 38 68.02 87.91 7.52
N ALA A 39 67.13 88.85 7.86
CA ALA A 39 65.76 88.53 8.26
C ALA A 39 64.95 87.86 7.13
N LEU A 40 65.13 88.31 5.88
CA LEU A 40 64.48 87.71 4.71
C LEU A 40 65.02 86.31 4.41
N SER A 41 66.33 86.08 4.53
CA SER A 41 66.94 84.75 4.38
C SER A 41 66.38 83.80 5.44
N GLN A 42 66.27 84.27 6.69
CA GLN A 42 65.71 83.48 7.78
C GLN A 42 64.22 83.16 7.58
N SER A 43 63.41 84.11 7.10
CA SER A 43 62.01 83.83 6.79
C SER A 43 61.86 82.84 5.63
N LEU A 44 62.69 82.97 4.59
CA LEU A 44 62.68 82.07 3.44
C LEU A 44 63.08 80.64 3.85
N GLU A 45 64.07 80.49 4.73
CA GLU A 45 64.46 79.18 5.29
C GLU A 45 63.34 78.56 6.12
N GLN A 46 62.63 79.36 6.93
CA GLN A 46 61.49 78.88 7.70
C GLN A 46 60.33 78.44 6.81
N ASP A 47 60.03 79.21 5.76
CA ASP A 47 58.96 78.86 4.83
C ASP A 47 59.32 77.65 3.96
N TYR A 48 60.59 77.51 3.56
CA TYR A 48 61.09 76.30 2.90
C TYR A 48 60.94 75.07 3.81
N ALA A 49 61.31 75.17 5.09
CA ALA A 49 61.15 74.08 6.04
C ALA A 49 59.67 73.69 6.25
N LYS A 50 58.76 74.67 6.35
CA LYS A 50 57.30 74.43 6.44
C LYS A 50 56.77 73.76 5.18
N LEU A 51 57.19 74.22 3.99
CA LEU A 51 56.75 73.65 2.72
C LEU A 51 57.22 72.19 2.58
N LEU A 52 58.44 71.90 3.01
CA LEU A 52 59.01 70.54 2.98
C LEU A 52 58.28 69.60 3.95
N GLU A 53 57.86 70.10 5.12
CA GLU A 53 57.01 69.35 6.06
C GLU A 53 55.60 69.12 5.50
N GLN A 54 54.98 70.15 4.91
CA GLN A 54 53.69 70.01 4.22
C GLN A 54 53.75 68.99 3.09
N GLN A 55 54.83 68.99 2.30
CA GLN A 55 55.08 68.02 1.23
C GLN A 55 55.16 66.59 1.77
N LYS A 56 55.87 66.38 2.89
CA LYS A 56 55.92 65.06 3.57
C LYS A 56 54.55 64.61 4.05
N GLN A 57 53.79 65.50 4.69
CA GLN A 57 52.45 65.16 5.19
C GLN A 57 51.46 64.86 4.06
N THR A 58 51.53 65.60 2.96
CA THR A 58 50.70 65.31 1.77
C THR A 58 51.09 64.00 1.10
N ALA A 59 52.38 63.67 1.03
CA ALA A 59 52.84 62.36 0.55
C ALA A 59 52.28 61.22 1.42
N LEU A 60 52.37 61.32 2.75
CA LEU A 60 51.81 60.31 3.66
C LEU A 60 50.30 60.14 3.51
N ARG A 61 49.55 61.25 3.38
CA ARG A 61 48.10 61.20 3.14
C ARG A 61 47.76 60.58 1.79
N TYR A 62 48.57 60.81 0.77
CA TYR A 62 48.39 60.20 -0.54
C TYR A 62 48.59 58.68 -0.47
N ASP A 63 49.64 58.23 0.21
CA ASP A 63 49.91 56.80 0.42
C ASP A 63 48.79 56.12 1.22
N GLU A 64 48.32 56.76 2.29
CA GLU A 64 47.19 56.27 3.09
C GLU A 64 45.90 56.16 2.25
N MET A 65 45.57 57.21 1.49
CA MET A 65 44.38 57.22 0.64
C MET A 65 44.49 56.22 -0.52
N ALA A 66 45.69 56.00 -1.06
CA ALA A 66 45.95 54.97 -2.06
C ALA A 66 45.73 53.56 -1.49
N GLY A 67 46.18 53.30 -0.26
CA GLY A 67 45.91 52.04 0.45
C GLY A 67 44.41 51.81 0.67
N GLN A 68 43.70 52.82 1.18
CA GLN A 68 42.25 52.75 1.37
C GLN A 68 41.48 52.49 0.06
N LEU A 69 41.92 53.10 -1.05
CA LEU A 69 41.32 52.90 -2.36
C LEU A 69 41.50 51.44 -2.84
N GLU A 70 42.66 50.85 -2.60
CA GLU A 70 42.95 49.47 -2.98
C GLU A 70 42.15 48.47 -2.15
N ASP A 71 42.06 48.68 -0.83
CA ASP A 71 41.21 47.88 0.06
C ASP A 71 39.74 47.95 -0.34
N ALA A 72 39.24 49.15 -0.65
CA ALA A 72 37.86 49.34 -1.11
C ALA A 72 37.59 48.66 -2.45
N ARG A 73 38.55 48.69 -3.39
CA ARG A 73 38.46 47.97 -4.68
C ARG A 73 38.43 46.45 -4.49
N SER A 74 39.26 45.93 -3.60
CA SER A 74 39.30 44.52 -3.24
C SER A 74 37.96 44.07 -2.63
N ALA A 75 37.45 44.83 -1.66
CA ALA A 75 36.15 44.59 -1.03
C ALA A 75 34.98 44.63 -2.03
N LEU A 76 34.97 45.61 -2.95
CA LEU A 76 33.96 45.71 -3.99
C LEU A 76 33.97 44.49 -4.93
N THR A 77 35.17 44.01 -5.26
CA THR A 77 35.34 42.81 -6.10
C THR A 77 34.81 41.56 -5.39
N ALA A 78 35.13 41.40 -4.10
CA ALA A 78 34.62 40.30 -3.28
C ALA A 78 33.09 40.31 -3.21
N LEU A 79 32.49 41.48 -2.89
CA LEU A 79 31.04 41.63 -2.79
C LEU A 79 30.34 41.40 -4.14
N ARG A 80 30.95 41.84 -5.24
CA ARG A 80 30.43 41.57 -6.60
C ARG A 80 30.40 40.08 -6.91
N ASN A 81 31.45 39.35 -6.53
CA ASN A 81 31.52 37.90 -6.72
C ASN A 81 30.50 37.17 -5.84
N GLU A 82 30.33 37.59 -4.59
CA GLU A 82 29.31 37.04 -3.69
C GLU A 82 27.89 37.26 -4.23
N LYS A 83 27.59 38.48 -4.70
CA LYS A 83 26.31 38.79 -5.34
C LYS A 83 26.04 37.93 -6.57
N LEU A 84 27.06 37.66 -7.39
CA LEU A 84 26.93 36.78 -8.56
C LEU A 84 26.63 35.33 -8.14
N ARG A 85 27.29 34.83 -7.08
CA ARG A 85 27.01 33.49 -6.53
C ARG A 85 25.59 33.40 -5.98
N ALA A 86 25.17 34.38 -5.17
CA ALA A 86 23.82 34.42 -4.61
C ALA A 86 22.74 34.46 -5.70
N LYS A 87 22.97 35.20 -6.80
CA LYS A 87 22.07 35.21 -7.96
C LYS A 87 21.96 33.84 -8.63
N ALA A 88 23.08 33.18 -8.88
CA ALA A 88 23.10 31.84 -9.47
C ALA A 88 22.40 30.81 -8.56
N ASP A 89 22.55 30.94 -7.25
CA ASP A 89 21.84 30.10 -6.29
C ASP A 89 20.33 30.34 -6.29
N ILE A 90 19.88 31.59 -6.40
CA ILE A 90 18.45 31.93 -6.52
C ILE A 90 17.86 31.28 -7.77
N GLU A 91 18.49 31.47 -8.93
CA GLU A 91 18.03 30.89 -10.20
C GLU A 91 17.95 29.35 -10.13
N ARG A 92 18.94 28.72 -9.49
CA ARG A 92 18.93 27.26 -9.26
C ARG A 92 17.78 26.83 -8.35
N LEU A 93 17.54 27.55 -7.25
CA LEU A 93 16.47 27.23 -6.30
C LEU A 93 15.09 27.45 -6.90
N GLU A 94 14.90 28.50 -7.71
CA GLU A 94 13.66 28.74 -8.45
C GLU A 94 13.36 27.59 -9.43
N GLY A 95 14.38 27.07 -10.11
CA GLY A 95 14.25 25.89 -10.97
C GLY A 95 13.80 24.64 -10.20
N ILE A 96 14.42 24.35 -9.06
CA ILE A 96 14.06 23.21 -8.21
C ILE A 96 12.62 23.36 -7.68
N LEU A 97 12.24 24.56 -7.24
CA LEU A 97 10.89 24.82 -6.74
C LEU A 97 9.83 24.65 -7.84
N ALA A 98 10.12 25.10 -9.06
CA ALA A 98 9.23 24.92 -10.21
C ALA A 98 9.06 23.43 -10.56
N GLU A 99 10.15 22.67 -10.60
CA GLU A 99 10.12 21.22 -10.85
C GLU A 99 9.31 20.49 -9.77
N ARG A 100 9.57 20.81 -8.49
CA ARG A 100 8.84 20.21 -7.37
C ARG A 100 7.36 20.58 -7.38
N GLY A 101 7.02 21.80 -7.78
CA GLY A 101 5.64 22.25 -8.00
C GLY A 101 4.92 21.41 -9.06
N HIS A 102 5.62 21.08 -10.15
CA HIS A 102 5.06 20.23 -11.21
C HIS A 102 4.89 18.77 -10.77
N GLU A 103 5.88 18.20 -10.08
CA GLU A 103 5.81 16.84 -9.52
C GLU A 103 4.64 16.69 -8.54
N THR A 104 4.51 17.64 -7.61
CA THR A 104 3.43 17.64 -6.62
C THR A 104 2.06 17.83 -7.27
N GLY A 105 1.95 18.68 -8.30
CA GLY A 105 0.74 18.82 -9.11
C GLY A 105 0.33 17.51 -9.77
N LYS A 106 1.27 16.81 -10.43
CA LYS A 106 1.01 15.49 -11.04
C LYS A 106 0.56 14.46 -10.02
N ALA A 107 1.29 14.34 -8.90
CA ALA A 107 0.95 13.39 -7.84
C ALA A 107 -0.44 13.66 -7.25
N MET A 108 -0.82 14.93 -7.09
CA MET A 108 -2.15 15.32 -6.61
C MET A 108 -3.26 14.91 -7.59
N THR A 109 -3.04 15.08 -8.90
CA THR A 109 -3.98 14.64 -9.94
C THR A 109 -4.12 13.12 -9.96
N GLU A 110 -3.01 12.38 -9.90
CA GLU A 110 -3.01 10.91 -9.85
C GLU A 110 -3.74 10.38 -8.61
N LEU A 111 -3.49 10.98 -7.44
CA LEU A 111 -4.16 10.62 -6.20
C LEU A 111 -5.66 10.89 -6.28
N ARG A 112 -6.07 12.03 -6.84
CA ARG A 112 -7.50 12.34 -7.04
C ARG A 112 -8.18 11.32 -7.94
N GLN A 113 -7.55 10.96 -9.06
CA GLN A 113 -8.08 9.91 -9.94
C GLN A 113 -8.15 8.54 -9.26
N ALA A 114 -7.18 8.22 -8.41
CA ALA A 114 -7.20 6.97 -7.65
C ALA A 114 -8.33 6.94 -6.61
N VAL A 115 -8.58 8.06 -5.91
CA VAL A 115 -9.71 8.18 -4.99
C VAL A 115 -11.04 8.01 -5.73
N ASP A 116 -11.22 8.68 -6.86
CA ASP A 116 -12.46 8.58 -7.66
C ASP A 116 -12.72 7.12 -8.10
N ARG A 117 -11.70 6.41 -8.58
CA ARG A 117 -11.80 4.97 -8.94
C ARG A 117 -12.16 4.08 -7.74
N LEU A 118 -11.51 4.28 -6.60
CA LEU A 118 -11.77 3.48 -5.40
C LEU A 118 -13.18 3.72 -4.84
N GLU A 119 -13.71 4.94 -4.98
CA GLU A 119 -15.09 5.22 -4.60
C GLU A 119 -16.10 4.49 -5.50
N GLU A 120 -15.84 4.42 -6.81
CA GLU A 120 -16.67 3.66 -7.76
C GLU A 120 -16.65 2.15 -7.46
N GLU A 121 -15.45 1.57 -7.26
CA GLU A 121 -15.30 0.15 -6.89
C GLU A 121 -16.01 -0.17 -5.56
N LYS A 122 -15.86 0.70 -4.56
CA LYS A 122 -16.53 0.55 -3.27
C LYS A 122 -18.06 0.54 -3.43
N ARG A 123 -18.62 1.43 -4.26
CA ARG A 123 -20.07 1.47 -4.53
C ARG A 123 -20.52 0.16 -5.17
N ALA A 124 -19.83 -0.30 -6.21
CA ALA A 124 -20.15 -1.55 -6.90
C ALA A 124 -20.12 -2.76 -5.98
N ILE A 125 -19.07 -2.91 -5.15
CA ILE A 125 -18.95 -4.01 -4.19
C ILE A 125 -20.06 -3.94 -3.12
N THR A 126 -20.39 -2.73 -2.66
CA THR A 126 -21.45 -2.55 -1.66
C THR A 126 -22.81 -2.96 -2.22
N GLU A 127 -23.12 -2.59 -3.46
CA GLU A 127 -24.36 -3.00 -4.14
C GLU A 127 -24.42 -4.52 -4.34
N GLN A 128 -23.34 -5.14 -4.81
CA GLN A 128 -23.23 -6.59 -4.94
C GLN A 128 -23.46 -7.31 -3.61
N LEU A 129 -22.83 -6.81 -2.54
CA LEU A 129 -22.99 -7.38 -1.20
C LEU A 129 -24.44 -7.27 -0.71
N GLN A 130 -25.13 -6.16 -0.96
CA GLN A 130 -26.53 -6.01 -0.60
C GLN A 130 -27.43 -6.97 -1.39
N GLN A 131 -27.20 -7.09 -2.70
CA GLN A 131 -27.92 -8.05 -3.54
C GLN A 131 -27.70 -9.49 -3.07
N GLU A 132 -26.46 -9.86 -2.76
CA GLU A 132 -26.13 -11.20 -2.27
C GLU A 132 -26.78 -11.48 -0.91
N LYS A 133 -26.77 -10.51 0.01
CA LYS A 133 -27.44 -10.61 1.31
C LYS A 133 -28.94 -10.83 1.16
N LEU A 134 -29.60 -10.04 0.31
CA LEU A 134 -31.03 -10.20 0.03
C LEU A 134 -31.32 -11.57 -0.59
N ALA A 135 -30.53 -12.00 -1.57
CA ALA A 135 -30.66 -13.31 -2.18
C ALA A 135 -30.41 -14.44 -1.17
N ARG A 136 -29.46 -14.28 -0.25
CA ARG A 136 -29.20 -15.24 0.83
C ARG A 136 -30.35 -15.30 1.82
N GLN A 137 -30.91 -14.17 2.24
CA GLN A 137 -32.07 -14.12 3.13
C GLN A 137 -33.31 -14.76 2.48
N ALA A 138 -33.57 -14.48 1.20
CA ALA A 138 -34.65 -15.10 0.46
C ALA A 138 -34.49 -16.63 0.38
N ARG A 139 -33.27 -17.12 0.09
CA ARG A 139 -32.96 -18.56 0.09
C ARG A 139 -33.19 -19.21 1.45
N ILE A 140 -32.81 -18.56 2.55
CA ILE A 140 -33.03 -19.07 3.90
C ILE A 140 -34.54 -19.12 4.23
N ALA A 141 -35.29 -18.09 3.86
CA ALA A 141 -36.74 -18.05 4.08
C ALA A 141 -37.48 -19.13 3.27
N GLU A 142 -37.09 -19.35 2.01
CA GLU A 142 -37.62 -20.41 1.14
C GLU A 142 -37.32 -21.80 1.74
N LEU A 143 -36.08 -22.02 2.18
CA LEU A 143 -35.66 -23.28 2.80
C LEU A 143 -36.43 -23.56 4.08
N LYS A 144 -36.59 -22.54 4.94
CA LYS A 144 -37.38 -22.66 6.18
C LYS A 144 -38.83 -23.03 5.87
N THR A 145 -39.45 -22.38 4.89
CA THR A 145 -40.82 -22.69 4.45
C THR A 145 -40.94 -24.14 3.98
N THR A 146 -39.95 -24.60 3.21
CA THR A 146 -39.89 -25.99 2.73
C THR A 146 -39.69 -26.98 3.87
N TYR A 147 -38.84 -26.65 4.85
CA TYR A 147 -38.61 -27.44 6.07
C TYR A 147 -39.91 -27.56 6.88
N ASP A 148 -40.58 -26.45 7.17
CA ASP A 148 -41.82 -26.42 7.95
C ASP A 148 -42.93 -27.25 7.27
N ALA A 149 -43.05 -27.17 5.94
CA ALA A 149 -43.98 -27.98 5.16
C ALA A 149 -43.66 -29.48 5.21
N LEU A 150 -42.37 -29.85 5.19
CA LEU A 150 -41.91 -31.23 5.29
C LEU A 150 -42.17 -31.81 6.68
N VAL A 151 -41.84 -31.06 7.75
CA VAL A 151 -42.10 -31.48 9.13
C VAL A 151 -43.59 -31.62 9.38
N GLY A 152 -44.41 -30.64 8.96
CA GLY A 152 -45.87 -30.69 9.16
C GLY A 152 -46.55 -31.88 8.47
N LYS A 153 -46.11 -32.24 7.25
CA LYS A 153 -46.69 -33.38 6.51
C LYS A 153 -46.18 -34.75 6.94
N LEU A 154 -45.02 -34.81 7.60
CA LEU A 154 -44.35 -36.05 8.01
C LEU A 154 -44.28 -36.23 9.53
N GLU A 155 -45.05 -35.45 10.29
CA GLU A 155 -45.01 -35.45 11.76
C GLU A 155 -45.22 -36.85 12.35
N ASN A 156 -46.15 -37.63 11.78
CA ASN A 156 -46.43 -38.98 12.24
C ASN A 156 -45.26 -39.94 12.01
N GLU A 157 -44.58 -39.86 10.86
CA GLU A 157 -43.41 -40.68 10.53
C GLU A 157 -42.21 -40.31 11.41
N ILE A 158 -42.03 -39.00 11.67
CA ILE A 158 -40.99 -38.51 12.59
C ILE A 158 -41.26 -39.04 13.99
N ARG A 159 -42.51 -38.97 14.46
CA ARG A 159 -42.92 -39.50 15.78
C ARG A 159 -42.73 -41.01 15.90
N ARG A 160 -42.95 -41.77 14.82
CA ARG A 160 -42.67 -43.22 14.76
C ARG A 160 -41.18 -43.56 14.61
N GLY A 161 -40.30 -42.57 14.46
CA GLY A 161 -38.86 -42.77 14.26
C GLY A 161 -38.51 -43.35 12.89
N GLU A 162 -39.41 -43.20 11.91
CA GLU A 162 -39.25 -43.71 10.55
C GLU A 162 -38.42 -42.79 9.67
N ILE A 163 -38.52 -41.48 9.97
CA ILE A 163 -37.89 -40.39 9.24
C ILE A 163 -37.20 -39.45 10.23
N THR A 164 -36.06 -38.89 9.82
CA THR A 164 -35.46 -37.72 10.48
C THR A 164 -35.15 -36.66 9.43
N ILE A 165 -35.52 -35.41 9.71
CA ILE A 165 -35.29 -34.28 8.82
C ILE A 165 -34.23 -33.37 9.44
N THR A 166 -33.20 -33.03 8.67
CA THR A 166 -32.11 -32.14 9.10
C THR A 166 -31.82 -31.10 8.03
N ASP A 167 -31.58 -29.87 8.45
CA ASP A 167 -30.98 -28.83 7.61
C ASP A 167 -29.48 -28.76 7.90
N LEU A 168 -28.65 -29.02 6.88
CA LEU A 168 -27.21 -28.88 6.96
C LEU A 168 -26.73 -27.98 5.82
N GLN A 169 -26.16 -26.81 6.17
CA GLN A 169 -25.57 -25.86 5.23
C GLN A 169 -26.53 -25.38 4.12
N GLY A 170 -27.84 -25.37 4.35
CA GLY A 170 -28.82 -24.97 3.35
C GLY A 170 -29.36 -26.13 2.51
N ARG A 171 -29.03 -27.37 2.86
CA ARG A 171 -29.52 -28.59 2.19
C ARG A 171 -30.45 -29.35 3.11
N LEU A 172 -31.70 -29.46 2.66
CA LEU A 172 -32.70 -30.20 3.38
C LEU A 172 -32.52 -31.69 3.14
N THR A 173 -32.34 -32.43 4.23
CA THR A 173 -32.01 -33.85 4.18
C THR A 173 -33.08 -34.65 4.92
N VAL A 174 -33.69 -35.60 4.23
CA VAL A 174 -34.64 -36.57 4.79
C VAL A 174 -33.93 -37.91 4.90
N ASN A 175 -33.69 -38.37 6.13
CA ASN A 175 -33.10 -39.68 6.40
C ASN A 175 -34.22 -40.68 6.68
N LEU A 176 -34.25 -41.78 5.94
CA LEU A 176 -35.18 -42.89 6.11
C LEU A 176 -34.40 -44.13 6.56
N VAL A 177 -34.91 -44.82 7.58
CA VAL A 177 -34.27 -46.03 8.09
C VAL A 177 -34.48 -47.19 7.11
N GLU A 178 -33.40 -47.91 6.75
CA GLU A 178 -33.44 -48.98 5.74
C GLU A 178 -34.50 -50.05 6.03
N ARG A 179 -34.64 -50.48 7.30
CA ARG A 179 -35.53 -51.60 7.70
C ARG A 179 -37.02 -51.38 7.37
N ILE A 180 -37.41 -50.14 7.13
CA ILE A 180 -38.78 -49.76 6.76
C ILE A 180 -38.95 -49.91 5.25
N LEU A 181 -37.91 -49.59 4.49
CA LEU A 181 -37.90 -49.58 3.04
C LEU A 181 -37.60 -50.96 2.44
N PHE A 182 -36.69 -51.73 3.04
CA PHE A 182 -36.16 -52.94 2.43
C PHE A 182 -36.11 -54.10 3.41
N ASP A 183 -36.28 -55.32 2.88
CA ASP A 183 -35.91 -56.53 3.60
C ASP A 183 -34.39 -56.73 3.58
N SER A 184 -33.90 -57.56 4.51
CA SER A 184 -32.46 -57.83 4.63
C SER A 184 -31.90 -58.35 3.31
N GLY A 185 -30.91 -57.64 2.78
CA GLY A 185 -30.25 -57.98 1.52
C GLY A 185 -31.08 -57.73 0.26
N GLN A 186 -32.27 -57.12 0.36
CA GLN A 186 -33.07 -56.80 -0.83
C GLN A 186 -32.96 -55.31 -1.20
N ALA A 187 -33.15 -55.02 -2.48
CA ALA A 187 -33.30 -53.65 -3.00
C ALA A 187 -34.73 -53.34 -3.48
N GLU A 188 -35.65 -54.30 -3.40
CA GLU A 188 -37.07 -54.07 -3.69
C GLU A 188 -37.75 -53.39 -2.49
N ILE A 189 -38.53 -52.35 -2.76
CA ILE A 189 -39.17 -51.56 -1.70
C ILE A 189 -40.39 -52.32 -1.17
N LYS A 190 -40.43 -52.52 0.15
CA LYS A 190 -41.54 -53.18 0.84
C LYS A 190 -42.83 -52.33 0.79
N PRO A 191 -44.02 -52.93 0.87
CA PRO A 191 -45.29 -52.20 0.91
C PRO A 191 -45.36 -51.10 1.98
N ALA A 192 -44.81 -51.34 3.17
CA ALA A 192 -44.73 -50.33 4.23
C ALA A 192 -43.85 -49.12 3.82
N GLY A 193 -42.72 -49.40 3.19
CA GLY A 193 -41.81 -48.38 2.65
C GLY A 193 -42.43 -47.54 1.53
N LEU A 194 -43.23 -48.16 0.65
CA LEU A 194 -43.97 -47.44 -0.40
C LEU A 194 -44.91 -46.39 0.18
N GLY A 195 -45.57 -46.68 1.31
CA GLY A 195 -46.44 -45.72 1.99
C GLY A 195 -45.68 -44.49 2.49
N VAL A 196 -44.52 -44.71 3.13
CA VAL A 196 -43.64 -43.64 3.62
C VAL A 196 -43.09 -42.81 2.46
N LEU A 197 -42.57 -43.46 1.42
CA LEU A 197 -42.04 -42.79 0.23
C LEU A 197 -43.10 -42.01 -0.55
N ARG A 198 -44.35 -42.50 -0.60
CA ARG A 198 -45.46 -41.76 -1.23
C ARG A 198 -45.70 -40.42 -0.54
N ARG A 199 -45.68 -40.40 0.80
CA ARG A 199 -45.83 -39.16 1.57
C ARG A 199 -44.63 -38.24 1.37
N VAL A 200 -43.41 -38.74 1.54
CA VAL A 200 -42.17 -37.97 1.31
C VAL A 200 -42.17 -37.37 -0.10
N GLY A 201 -42.34 -38.21 -1.12
CA GLY A 201 -42.31 -37.79 -2.51
C GLY A 201 -43.44 -36.84 -2.90
N SER A 202 -44.62 -36.90 -2.26
CA SER A 202 -45.68 -35.90 -2.46
C SER A 202 -45.24 -34.49 -2.06
N VAL A 203 -44.40 -34.38 -1.02
CA VAL A 203 -43.83 -33.10 -0.60
C VAL A 203 -42.67 -32.69 -1.51
N LEU A 204 -41.79 -33.63 -1.86
CA LEU A 204 -40.68 -33.38 -2.80
C LEU A 204 -41.15 -32.90 -4.18
N LYS A 205 -42.30 -33.42 -4.64
CA LYS A 205 -42.91 -33.00 -5.90
C LYS A 205 -43.28 -31.51 -5.89
N GLN A 206 -43.72 -30.98 -4.75
CA GLN A 206 -44.11 -29.59 -4.57
C GLN A 206 -42.90 -28.64 -4.45
N ALA A 207 -41.73 -29.15 -4.09
CA ALA A 207 -40.48 -28.37 -4.04
C ALA A 207 -39.91 -28.13 -5.46
N ALA A 208 -40.61 -27.33 -6.26
CA ALA A 208 -40.22 -26.99 -7.63
C ALA A 208 -38.83 -26.31 -7.69
N GLY A 209 -38.09 -26.53 -8.78
CA GLY A 209 -36.76 -25.93 -8.97
C GLY A 209 -35.62 -26.53 -8.12
N LYS A 210 -35.88 -27.59 -7.34
CA LYS A 210 -34.86 -28.35 -6.59
C LYS A 210 -34.59 -29.71 -7.23
N THR A 211 -33.34 -30.13 -7.19
CA THR A 211 -32.89 -31.49 -7.53
C THR A 211 -32.97 -32.37 -6.27
N ILE A 212 -33.34 -33.63 -6.46
CA ILE A 212 -33.52 -34.63 -5.43
C ILE A 212 -32.43 -35.69 -5.62
N ARG A 213 -31.45 -35.69 -4.73
CA ARG A 213 -30.40 -36.69 -4.70
C ARG A 213 -30.74 -37.76 -3.67
N VAL A 214 -30.87 -38.99 -4.13
CA VAL A 214 -31.13 -40.15 -3.28
C VAL A 214 -29.83 -40.91 -3.08
N GLU A 215 -29.47 -41.11 -1.83
CA GLU A 215 -28.20 -41.71 -1.45
C GLU A 215 -28.43 -42.96 -0.60
N GLY A 216 -27.82 -44.07 -1.03
CA GLY A 216 -27.83 -45.33 -0.29
C GLY A 216 -26.61 -45.47 0.61
N HIS A 217 -26.82 -45.92 1.84
CA HIS A 217 -25.76 -46.17 2.82
C HIS A 217 -25.96 -47.53 3.48
N THR A 218 -24.86 -48.24 3.76
CA THR A 218 -24.85 -49.51 4.51
C THR A 218 -24.05 -49.37 5.80
N ASP A 219 -24.13 -50.38 6.66
CA ASP A 219 -23.11 -50.56 7.69
C ASP A 219 -21.85 -51.25 7.11
N ASN A 220 -20.86 -51.50 7.96
CA ASN A 220 -19.62 -52.18 7.59
C ASN A 220 -19.72 -53.72 7.55
N VAL A 221 -20.90 -54.31 7.74
CA VAL A 221 -21.03 -55.77 7.72
C VAL A 221 -20.93 -56.25 6.27
N PRO A 222 -20.04 -57.21 5.95
CA PRO A 222 -19.95 -57.74 4.60
C PRO A 222 -21.26 -58.40 4.17
N ILE A 223 -21.68 -58.15 2.94
CA ILE A 223 -22.80 -58.85 2.33
C ILE A 223 -22.59 -60.38 2.30
N SER A 224 -23.68 -61.13 2.45
CA SER A 224 -23.63 -62.58 2.50
C SER A 224 -23.12 -63.19 1.17
N PRO A 225 -22.50 -64.39 1.19
CA PRO A 225 -22.01 -65.05 -0.03
C PRO A 225 -23.09 -65.26 -1.10
N ARG A 226 -24.34 -65.50 -0.68
CA ARG A 226 -25.48 -65.61 -1.59
C ARG A 226 -25.77 -64.28 -2.27
N LEU A 227 -25.73 -63.18 -1.52
CA LEU A 227 -26.05 -61.85 -2.03
C LEU A 227 -24.94 -61.29 -2.93
N LYS A 228 -23.68 -61.67 -2.71
CA LYS A 228 -22.53 -61.35 -3.57
C LYS A 228 -22.71 -61.71 -5.04
N LYS A 229 -23.56 -62.70 -5.33
CA LYS A 229 -23.91 -63.10 -6.71
C LYS A 229 -24.78 -62.06 -7.43
N ILE A 230 -25.49 -61.21 -6.69
CA ILE A 230 -26.42 -60.20 -7.21
C ILE A 230 -25.80 -58.81 -7.05
N TYR A 231 -25.29 -58.50 -5.85
CA TYR A 231 -24.60 -57.25 -5.53
C TYR A 231 -23.18 -57.62 -5.12
N PRO A 232 -22.14 -57.36 -5.94
CA PRO A 232 -20.75 -57.73 -5.62
C PRO A 232 -20.22 -57.19 -4.28
N SER A 233 -20.69 -56.02 -3.84
CA SER A 233 -20.33 -55.41 -2.57
C SER A 233 -21.47 -54.54 -1.98
N ASN A 234 -21.20 -53.94 -0.83
CA ASN A 234 -22.10 -52.94 -0.24
C ASN A 234 -22.26 -51.68 -1.12
N TRP A 235 -21.33 -51.39 -2.03
CA TRP A 235 -21.51 -50.31 -3.01
C TRP A 235 -22.73 -50.59 -3.89
N GLU A 236 -22.77 -51.73 -4.56
CA GLU A 236 -23.85 -52.07 -5.49
C GLU A 236 -25.18 -52.23 -4.78
N LEU A 237 -25.19 -52.82 -3.58
CA LEU A 237 -26.42 -52.92 -2.78
C LEU A 237 -26.97 -51.53 -2.41
N SER A 238 -26.08 -50.62 -1.97
CA SER A 238 -26.48 -49.27 -1.60
C SER A 238 -27.00 -48.46 -2.80
N THR A 239 -26.31 -48.55 -3.94
CA THR A 239 -26.70 -47.89 -5.20
C THR A 239 -28.02 -48.47 -5.72
N ALA A 240 -28.20 -49.79 -5.71
CA ALA A 240 -29.42 -50.44 -6.17
C ALA A 240 -30.63 -50.00 -5.34
N ARG A 241 -30.49 -49.92 -4.02
CA ARG A 241 -31.56 -49.42 -3.13
C ARG A 241 -31.91 -47.96 -3.40
N ALA A 242 -30.90 -47.11 -3.59
CA ALA A 242 -31.12 -45.71 -3.96
C ALA A 242 -31.81 -45.59 -5.33
N ALA A 243 -31.42 -46.42 -6.30
CA ALA A 243 -32.06 -46.49 -7.61
C ALA A 243 -33.53 -46.90 -7.50
N SER A 244 -33.87 -47.93 -6.72
CA SER A 244 -35.26 -48.34 -6.51
C SER A 244 -36.13 -47.21 -5.97
N VAL A 245 -35.58 -46.40 -5.05
CA VAL A 245 -36.29 -45.22 -4.53
C VAL A 245 -36.48 -44.16 -5.62
N VAL A 246 -35.46 -43.89 -6.44
CA VAL A 246 -35.57 -42.97 -7.57
C VAL A 246 -36.59 -43.44 -8.60
N HIS A 247 -36.58 -44.72 -8.97
CA HIS A 247 -37.59 -45.32 -9.86
C HIS A 247 -38.99 -45.13 -9.31
N PHE A 248 -39.21 -45.42 -8.01
CA PHE A 248 -40.50 -45.18 -7.37
C PHE A 248 -40.92 -43.70 -7.43
N LEU A 249 -40.01 -42.77 -7.11
CA LEU A 249 -40.28 -41.33 -7.16
C LEU A 249 -40.64 -40.86 -8.58
N GLN A 250 -39.96 -41.39 -9.60
CA GLN A 250 -40.21 -41.05 -11.00
C GLN A 250 -41.52 -41.65 -11.50
N GLU A 251 -41.66 -42.97 -11.42
CA GLU A 251 -42.73 -43.74 -12.05
C GLU A 251 -44.06 -43.60 -11.31
N SER A 252 -44.04 -43.64 -9.97
CA SER A 252 -45.28 -43.61 -9.17
C SER A 252 -45.73 -42.20 -8.80
N LEU A 253 -44.81 -41.23 -8.69
CA LEU A 253 -45.15 -39.87 -8.28
C LEU A 253 -44.99 -38.83 -9.40
N GLY A 254 -44.41 -39.22 -10.54
CA GLY A 254 -44.25 -38.36 -11.70
C GLY A 254 -43.24 -37.23 -11.46
N ILE A 255 -42.18 -37.49 -10.68
CA ILE A 255 -41.07 -36.53 -10.55
C ILE A 255 -40.19 -36.68 -11.81
N ALA A 256 -39.95 -35.56 -12.49
CA ALA A 256 -39.16 -35.52 -13.71
C ALA A 256 -37.73 -36.09 -13.47
N GLY A 257 -37.27 -36.98 -14.35
CA GLY A 257 -35.98 -37.67 -14.22
C GLY A 257 -34.79 -36.72 -14.16
N GLU A 258 -34.90 -35.56 -14.81
CA GLU A 258 -33.89 -34.51 -14.83
C GLU A 258 -33.64 -33.89 -13.45
N ARG A 259 -34.59 -34.08 -12.51
CA ARG A 259 -34.49 -33.64 -11.12
C ARG A 259 -33.97 -34.74 -10.20
N LEU A 260 -33.73 -35.96 -10.67
CA LEU A 260 -33.38 -37.09 -9.84
C LEU A 260 -31.91 -37.48 -10.03
N ALA A 261 -31.23 -37.77 -8.93
CA ALA A 261 -29.87 -38.30 -8.94
C ALA A 261 -29.76 -39.47 -7.96
N VAL A 262 -29.04 -40.52 -8.36
CA VAL A 262 -28.76 -41.71 -7.55
C VAL A 262 -27.29 -41.70 -7.14
N CYS A 263 -27.01 -41.91 -5.86
CA CYS A 263 -25.67 -42.18 -5.37
C CYS A 263 -25.69 -43.37 -4.40
N GLY A 264 -24.68 -44.22 -4.44
CA GLY A 264 -24.42 -45.21 -3.38
C GLY A 264 -23.10 -44.87 -2.72
N PHE A 265 -23.05 -44.95 -1.39
CA PHE A 265 -21.84 -44.68 -0.60
C PHE A 265 -21.32 -45.92 0.13
N GLY A 266 -22.05 -47.05 0.06
CA GLY A 266 -21.74 -48.26 0.81
C GLY A 266 -21.50 -47.94 2.31
N PRO A 267 -20.45 -48.51 2.94
CA PRO A 267 -20.13 -48.29 4.34
C PRO A 267 -19.30 -47.03 4.63
N TYR A 268 -18.90 -46.26 3.60
CA TYR A 268 -17.80 -45.29 3.71
C TYR A 268 -18.22 -43.90 4.20
N GLN A 269 -19.52 -43.66 4.39
CA GLN A 269 -20.06 -42.46 5.03
C GLN A 269 -20.94 -42.82 6.24
N PRO A 270 -20.37 -43.38 7.32
CA PRO A 270 -21.14 -43.74 8.51
C PRO A 270 -21.70 -42.49 9.20
N ALA A 271 -22.98 -42.53 9.59
CA ALA A 271 -23.59 -41.52 10.45
C ALA A 271 -23.32 -41.78 11.94
N ALA A 272 -22.95 -43.02 12.31
CA ALA A 272 -22.66 -43.44 13.67
C ALA A 272 -21.60 -44.55 13.71
N SER A 273 -21.09 -44.86 14.90
CA SER A 273 -20.08 -45.90 15.07
C SER A 273 -20.59 -47.28 14.62
N ASN A 274 -19.83 -47.96 13.76
CA ASN A 274 -20.14 -49.35 13.36
C ASN A 274 -19.86 -50.39 14.46
N ALA A 275 -19.28 -49.98 15.60
CA ALA A 275 -18.98 -50.88 16.71
C ALA A 275 -20.26 -51.40 17.39
N THR A 276 -21.32 -50.59 17.45
CA THR A 276 -22.56 -50.95 18.15
C THR A 276 -23.66 -51.37 17.16
N ALA A 277 -24.56 -52.26 17.60
CA ALA A 277 -25.71 -52.66 16.79
C ALA A 277 -26.62 -51.47 16.45
N GLN A 278 -26.77 -50.53 17.39
CA GLN A 278 -27.52 -49.30 17.20
C GLN A 278 -26.87 -48.40 16.14
N GLY A 279 -25.56 -48.17 16.20
CA GLY A 279 -24.87 -47.34 15.22
C GLY A 279 -24.86 -47.97 13.82
N ARG A 280 -24.74 -49.30 13.71
CA ARG A 280 -24.95 -50.01 12.44
C ARG A 280 -26.36 -49.82 11.89
N ALA A 281 -27.38 -49.88 12.75
CA ALA A 281 -28.77 -49.63 12.32
C ALA A 281 -28.99 -48.19 11.83
N GLN A 282 -28.28 -47.20 12.39
CA GLN A 282 -28.29 -45.83 11.90
C GLN A 282 -27.54 -45.68 10.58
N ASN A 283 -26.45 -46.43 10.37
CA ASN A 283 -25.68 -46.39 9.13
C ASN A 283 -26.45 -46.95 7.93
N ARG A 284 -27.29 -47.96 8.17
CA ARG A 284 -28.24 -48.54 7.21
C ARG A 284 -29.44 -47.60 6.96
N ARG A 285 -29.28 -46.70 5.99
CA ARG A 285 -30.24 -45.61 5.71
C ARG A 285 -30.30 -45.23 4.23
N ILE A 286 -31.42 -44.66 3.83
CA ILE A 286 -31.55 -43.87 2.61
C ILE A 286 -31.60 -42.40 2.99
N ARG A 287 -30.77 -41.58 2.35
CA ARG A 287 -30.75 -40.14 2.52
C ARG A 287 -31.27 -39.48 1.26
N ILE A 288 -32.34 -38.70 1.38
CA ILE A 288 -32.90 -37.91 0.28
C ILE A 288 -32.57 -36.45 0.54
N ILE A 289 -31.79 -35.85 -0.36
CA ILE A 289 -31.29 -34.47 -0.22
C ILE A 289 -31.95 -33.61 -1.28
N LEU A 290 -32.53 -32.49 -0.87
CA LEU A 290 -32.94 -31.42 -1.78
C LEU A 290 -31.77 -30.45 -1.94
N THR A 291 -31.32 -30.28 -3.18
CA THR A 291 -30.27 -29.32 -3.54
C THR A 291 -30.80 -28.35 -4.60
N THR A 292 -30.16 -27.19 -4.73
CA THR A 292 -30.35 -26.33 -5.90
C THR A 292 -29.75 -27.02 -7.14
N VAL A 293 -30.20 -26.61 -8.33
CA VAL A 293 -29.81 -27.21 -9.61
C VAL A 293 -28.30 -27.11 -9.84
N ASP A 294 -27.67 -26.00 -9.43
CA ASP A 294 -26.24 -25.71 -9.66
C ASP A 294 -25.29 -26.54 -8.79
N GLU A 295 -25.76 -27.14 -7.70
CA GLU A 295 -24.93 -27.90 -6.76
C GLU A 295 -24.86 -29.41 -7.08
N ASN A 296 -25.46 -29.86 -8.20
CA ASN A 296 -25.40 -31.25 -8.60
C ASN A 296 -24.07 -31.52 -9.35
N PRO A 297 -23.13 -32.32 -8.79
CA PRO A 297 -21.80 -32.49 -9.38
C PRO A 297 -21.77 -33.14 -10.78
N GLY A 298 -22.92 -33.63 -11.28
CA GLY A 298 -23.07 -34.15 -12.64
C GLY A 298 -23.72 -33.18 -13.64
N LYS A 299 -24.09 -31.97 -13.22
CA LYS A 299 -24.61 -30.90 -14.08
C LYS A 299 -23.79 -29.64 -13.82
N THR A 300 -22.61 -29.55 -14.43
CA THR A 300 -22.01 -28.23 -14.64
C THR A 300 -22.85 -27.44 -15.64
N PRO A 301 -22.97 -26.11 -15.48
CA PRO A 301 -23.59 -25.25 -16.49
C PRO A 301 -22.88 -25.35 -17.84
#